data_AF-A0A356MIS3-F1
#
_entry.id   AF-A0A356MIS3-F1
#
_cell.length_a   1.000
_cell.length_b   1.000
_cell.length_c   1.000
_cell.angle_alpha   90.00
_cell.angle_beta   90.00
_cell.angle_gamma   90.00
#
_symmetry.space_group_name_H-M   'P 1'
#
loop_
_entity.id
_entity.type
_entity.pdbx_description
1 polymer ?
#
loop_
_entity_poly.entity_id
_entity_poly.type
_entity_poly.pdbx_seq_one_letter_code
_entity_poly.pdbx_strand_id
1 'polypeptide(L)'
;SYPYWFPFTPYDMVFPRLFPWATFSVDEDFYDEHDRNLWRELHCYYDKEDNEWINVGDSFEEFRSKLKPIRGILADCGEVSEYMLVLGLNDLGKSFLLVNEFVSKEQVYSSTRPEIDL
;
A
#
# COMPACT_ATOMS: atom_id res chain seq x y z
N SER A 1 -25.27 9.46 0.24
CA SER A 1 -24.67 8.63 -0.82
C SER A 1 -23.17 8.77 -0.73
N TYR A 2 -22.42 7.69 -0.52
CA TYR A 2 -20.96 7.76 -0.59
C TYR A 2 -20.59 7.97 -2.07
N PRO A 3 -19.77 8.98 -2.43
CA PRO A 3 -19.53 9.34 -3.83
C PRO A 3 -18.59 8.37 -4.56
N TYR A 4 -18.30 7.22 -3.95
CA TYR A 4 -17.25 6.30 -4.39
C TYR A 4 -17.84 4.91 -4.63
N TRP A 5 -17.81 4.48 -5.89
CA TRP A 5 -18.26 3.17 -6.36
C TRP A 5 -17.16 2.63 -7.30
N PHE A 6 -16.50 1.53 -6.90
CA PHE A 6 -15.29 1.01 -7.58
C PHE A 6 -15.42 -0.45 -8.06
N PRO A 7 -16.46 -0.80 -8.82
CA PRO A 7 -16.64 -2.14 -9.35
C PRO A 7 -15.55 -2.39 -10.40
N PHE A 8 -14.98 -3.59 -10.38
CA PHE A 8 -13.96 -4.01 -11.34
C PHE A 8 -12.75 -3.06 -11.43
N THR A 9 -12.53 -2.22 -10.41
CA THR A 9 -11.42 -1.26 -10.38
C THR A 9 -10.28 -1.88 -9.58
N PRO A 10 -9.08 -2.02 -10.16
CA PRO A 10 -7.91 -2.50 -9.45
C PRO A 10 -7.58 -1.65 -8.20
N TYR A 11 -7.18 -2.30 -7.11
CA TYR A 11 -6.99 -1.63 -5.82
C TYR A 11 -5.85 -0.61 -5.81
N ASP A 12 -4.82 -0.81 -6.66
CA ASP A 12 -3.77 0.17 -6.93
C ASP A 12 -4.31 1.51 -7.47
N MET A 13 -5.48 1.50 -8.12
CA MET A 13 -6.19 2.72 -8.53
C MET A 13 -7.19 3.25 -7.50
N VAL A 14 -7.70 2.37 -6.63
CA VAL A 14 -8.70 2.73 -5.61
C VAL A 14 -8.03 3.42 -4.42
N PHE A 15 -6.90 2.90 -3.92
CA PHE A 15 -6.26 3.43 -2.71
C PHE A 15 -5.90 4.92 -2.80
N PRO A 16 -5.32 5.44 -3.91
CA PRO A 16 -5.03 6.87 -4.02
C PRO A 16 -6.28 7.75 -4.03
N ARG A 17 -7.44 7.21 -4.45
CA ARG A 17 -8.72 7.95 -4.44
C ARG A 17 -9.36 7.97 -3.06
N LEU A 18 -9.23 6.88 -2.30
CA LEU A 18 -9.75 6.79 -0.94
C LEU A 18 -8.91 7.59 0.06
N PHE A 19 -7.58 7.54 -0.08
CA PHE A 19 -6.66 8.24 0.82
C PHE A 19 -5.73 9.17 0.01
N PRO A 20 -6.25 10.29 -0.51
CA PRO A 20 -5.47 11.22 -1.33
C PRO A 20 -4.36 11.95 -0.57
N TRP A 21 -4.33 11.83 0.76
CA TRP A 21 -3.30 12.38 1.65
C TRP A 21 -2.14 11.41 1.93
N ALA A 22 -2.23 10.17 1.43
CA ALA A 22 -1.26 9.12 1.71
C ALA A 22 -0.36 8.83 0.49
N THR A 23 0.88 8.44 0.77
CA THR A 23 1.71 7.63 -0.14
C THR A 23 1.60 6.17 0.26
N PHE A 24 1.72 5.26 -0.71
CA PHE A 24 1.60 3.81 -0.47
C PHE A 24 2.86 3.11 -0.94
N SER A 25 3.36 2.20 -0.11
CA SER A 25 4.35 1.19 -0.47
C SER A 25 3.91 -0.16 0.09
N VAL A 26 4.45 -1.24 -0.45
CA VAL A 26 4.25 -2.57 0.12
C VAL A 26 5.19 -2.80 1.29
N ASP A 27 4.78 -3.67 2.21
CA ASP A 27 5.67 -4.24 3.22
C ASP A 27 6.48 -5.37 2.57
N GLU A 28 7.71 -5.09 2.15
CA GLU A 28 8.52 -6.07 1.40
C GLU A 28 8.77 -7.38 2.17
N ASP A 29 8.77 -7.37 3.51
CA ASP A 29 8.97 -8.57 4.33
C ASP A 29 7.73 -9.46 4.30
N PHE A 30 6.53 -8.85 4.30
CA PHE A 30 5.26 -9.58 4.16
C PHE A 30 5.16 -10.34 2.83
N TYR A 31 5.68 -9.77 1.74
CA TYR A 31 5.60 -10.38 0.40
C TYR A 31 6.75 -11.34 0.09
N ASP A 32 7.84 -11.35 0.86
CA ASP A 32 9.08 -12.05 0.50
C ASP A 32 8.88 -13.57 0.32
N GLU A 33 8.22 -14.23 1.27
CA GLU A 33 7.97 -15.68 1.20
C GLU A 33 7.09 -16.05 0.01
N HIS A 34 6.00 -15.31 -0.19
CA HIS A 34 5.09 -15.53 -1.32
C HIS A 34 5.81 -15.33 -2.65
N ASP A 35 6.55 -14.24 -2.81
CA ASP A 35 7.27 -13.95 -4.05
C ASP A 35 8.37 -14.99 -4.31
N ARG A 36 9.06 -15.47 -3.27
CA ARG A 36 10.05 -16.56 -3.42
C ARG A 36 9.41 -17.86 -3.85
N ASN A 37 8.24 -18.20 -3.31
CA ASN A 37 7.51 -19.39 -3.69
C ASN A 37 7.05 -19.30 -5.16
N LEU A 38 6.44 -18.17 -5.54
CA LEU A 38 6.02 -17.92 -6.92
C LEU A 38 7.21 -17.93 -7.89
N TRP A 39 8.33 -17.33 -7.52
CA TRP A 39 9.56 -17.36 -8.29
C TRP A 39 10.07 -18.80 -8.46
N ARG A 40 10.09 -19.61 -7.39
CA ARG A 40 10.51 -21.02 -7.45
C ARG A 40 9.62 -21.84 -8.37
N GLU A 41 8.31 -21.60 -8.36
CA GLU A 41 7.35 -22.29 -9.23
C GLU A 41 7.55 -21.95 -10.71
N LEU A 42 7.93 -20.71 -11.02
CA LEU A 42 8.03 -20.21 -12.39
C LEU A 42 9.43 -20.31 -13.01
N HIS A 43 10.48 -20.19 -12.19
CA HIS A 43 11.86 -20.02 -12.65
C HIS A 43 12.83 -21.08 -12.11
N CYS A 44 12.39 -21.97 -11.22
CA CYS A 44 13.25 -23.02 -10.67
C CYS A 44 12.72 -24.41 -10.96
N TYR A 45 13.64 -25.35 -11.09
CA TYR A 45 13.36 -26.78 -11.17
C TYR A 45 13.85 -27.45 -9.89
N TYR A 46 13.06 -28.36 -9.32
CA TYR A 46 13.47 -29.14 -8.16
C TYR A 46 14.20 -30.41 -8.58
N ASP A 47 15.49 -30.48 -8.26
CA ASP A 47 16.27 -31.69 -8.43
C ASP A 47 16.10 -32.59 -7.20
N LYS A 48 15.50 -33.76 -7.41
CA LYS A 48 15.25 -34.74 -6.36
C LYS A 48 16.48 -35.56 -6.00
N GLU A 49 17.47 -35.65 -6.88
CA GLU A 49 18.68 -36.43 -6.63
C GLU A 49 19.56 -35.72 -5.60
N ASP A 50 19.73 -34.41 -5.78
CA ASP A 50 20.56 -33.57 -4.90
C ASP A 50 19.75 -32.80 -3.83
N ASN A 51 18.40 -32.86 -3.86
CA ASN A 51 17.50 -32.09 -2.99
C ASN A 51 17.71 -30.56 -3.08
N GLU A 52 18.01 -30.06 -4.27
CA GLU A 52 18.30 -28.65 -4.51
C GLU A 52 17.33 -28.02 -5.53
N TRP A 53 17.14 -26.71 -5.42
CA TRP A 53 16.40 -25.92 -6.40
C TRP A 53 17.38 -25.29 -7.39
N ILE A 54 17.26 -25.68 -8.66
CA ILE A 54 18.09 -25.19 -9.74
C ILE A 54 17.33 -24.05 -10.44
N ASN A 55 17.90 -22.84 -10.40
CA ASN A 55 17.39 -21.71 -11.16
C ASN A 55 17.67 -21.92 -12.66
N VAL A 56 16.61 -21.86 -13.48
CA VAL A 56 16.66 -21.99 -14.95
C VAL A 56 16.13 -20.75 -15.67
N GLY A 57 15.78 -19.68 -14.94
CA GLY A 57 15.19 -18.46 -15.44
C GLY A 57 15.83 -17.20 -14.86
N ASP A 58 15.00 -16.20 -14.53
CA ASP A 58 15.45 -14.96 -13.92
C ASP A 58 15.98 -15.20 -12.50
N SER A 59 16.92 -14.36 -12.03
CA SER A 59 17.20 -14.27 -10.60
C SER A 59 15.96 -13.80 -9.81
N PHE A 60 15.95 -14.05 -8.51
CA PHE A 60 14.84 -13.63 -7.66
C PHE A 60 14.64 -12.10 -7.71
N GLU A 61 15.73 -11.33 -7.68
CA GLU A 61 15.71 -9.87 -7.73
C GLU A 61 15.18 -9.35 -9.07
N GLU A 62 15.59 -9.95 -10.20
CA GLU A 62 15.09 -9.61 -11.53
C GLU A 62 13.59 -9.93 -11.65
N PHE A 63 13.16 -11.10 -11.17
CA PHE A 63 11.76 -11.48 -11.13
C PHE A 63 10.94 -10.48 -10.29
N ARG A 64 11.39 -10.17 -9.08
CA ARG A 64 10.71 -9.24 -8.16
C ARG A 64 10.60 -7.84 -8.74
N SER A 65 11.63 -7.37 -9.45
CA SER A 65 11.61 -6.05 -10.11
C SER A 65 10.54 -5.91 -11.22
N LYS A 66 10.11 -7.04 -11.81
CA LYS A 66 9.07 -7.09 -12.85
C LYS A 66 7.66 -7.15 -12.28
N LEU A 67 7.51 -7.44 -10.98
CA LEU A 67 6.21 -7.48 -10.32
C LEU A 67 5.62 -6.08 -10.15
N LYS A 68 4.28 -6.01 -10.07
CA LYS A 68 3.61 -4.76 -9.73
C LYS A 68 4.01 -4.30 -8.32
N PRO A 69 4.36 -3.02 -8.13
CA PRO A 69 4.73 -2.49 -6.81
C PRO A 69 3.67 -2.72 -5.75
N ILE A 70 2.39 -2.51 -6.09
CA ILE A 70 1.25 -2.87 -5.25
C ILE A 70 0.55 -4.05 -5.91
N ARG A 71 0.54 -5.18 -5.20
CA ARG A 71 -0.06 -6.44 -5.64
C ARG A 71 -0.75 -7.14 -4.48
N GLY A 72 -1.81 -7.88 -4.79
CA GLY A 72 -2.47 -8.73 -3.82
C GLY A 72 -1.83 -10.11 -3.81
N ILE A 73 -1.69 -10.71 -2.63
CA ILE A 73 -1.45 -12.15 -2.50
C ILE A 73 -2.80 -12.84 -2.59
N LEU A 74 -2.95 -13.79 -3.51
CA LEU A 74 -4.19 -14.55 -3.65
C LEU A 74 -4.33 -15.52 -2.47
N ALA A 75 -5.38 -15.35 -1.70
CA ALA A 75 -5.81 -16.25 -0.62
C ALA A 75 -7.08 -16.99 -1.05
N ASP A 76 -7.47 -18.02 -0.28
CA ASP A 76 -8.73 -18.76 -0.46
C ASP A 76 -9.01 -19.17 -1.91
N CYS A 77 -8.09 -19.91 -2.52
CA CYS A 77 -8.21 -20.41 -3.90
C CYS A 77 -8.41 -19.31 -4.97
N GLY A 78 -8.00 -18.08 -4.68
CA GLY A 78 -8.10 -16.95 -5.59
C GLY A 78 -9.40 -16.15 -5.47
N GLU A 79 -10.24 -16.41 -4.47
CA GLU A 79 -11.43 -15.62 -4.19
C GLU A 79 -11.10 -14.31 -3.46
N VAL A 80 -10.12 -14.37 -2.54
CA VAL A 80 -9.72 -13.25 -1.69
C VAL A 80 -8.31 -12.81 -2.07
N SER A 81 -8.02 -11.52 -1.91
CA SER A 81 -6.67 -10.99 -2.06
C SER A 81 -6.27 -10.22 -0.82
N GLU A 82 -5.13 -10.59 -0.24
CA GLU A 82 -4.55 -9.95 0.92
C GLU A 82 -3.52 -8.91 0.50
N TYR A 83 -3.53 -7.77 1.18
CA TYR A 83 -2.61 -6.65 0.94
C TYR A 83 -2.03 -6.18 2.26
N MET A 84 -0.70 -6.02 2.31
CA MET A 84 -0.02 -5.33 3.41
C MET A 84 0.65 -4.08 2.89
N LEU A 85 0.16 -2.92 3.32
CA LEU A 85 0.63 -1.63 2.85
C LEU A 85 1.22 -0.81 3.99
N VAL A 86 2.34 -0.16 3.70
CA VAL A 86 2.91 0.89 4.52
C VAL A 86 2.42 2.22 3.99
N LEU A 87 1.71 2.97 4.84
CA LEU A 87 1.18 4.29 4.49
C LEU A 87 2.11 5.38 5.03
N GLY A 88 2.48 6.30 4.16
CA GLY A 88 3.20 7.53 4.51
C GLY A 88 2.33 8.76 4.27
N LEU A 89 2.71 9.90 4.87
CA LEU A 89 2.07 11.18 4.55
C LEU A 89 2.70 11.77 3.29
N ASN A 90 1.86 12.10 2.31
CA ASN A 90 2.28 12.94 1.19
C ASN A 90 2.25 14.43 1.58
N ASP A 91 2.59 15.31 0.63
CA ASP A 91 2.70 16.74 0.89
C ASP A 91 1.35 17.37 1.26
N LEU A 92 0.23 16.86 0.74
CA LEU A 92 -1.11 17.30 1.12
C LEU A 92 -1.39 16.92 2.59
N GLY A 93 -1.12 15.68 2.97
CA GLY A 93 -1.29 15.22 4.35
C GLY A 93 -0.45 16.01 5.35
N LYS A 94 0.83 16.25 5.03
CA LYS A 94 1.73 17.09 5.85
C LYS A 94 1.23 18.53 5.95
N SER A 95 0.80 19.13 4.84
CA SER A 95 0.30 20.52 4.81
C SER A 95 -0.96 20.67 5.65
N PHE A 96 -1.88 19.70 5.58
CA PHE A 96 -3.08 19.69 6.41
C PHE A 96 -2.73 19.69 7.90
N LEU A 97 -1.78 18.86 8.34
CA LEU A 97 -1.36 18.81 9.74
C LEU A 97 -0.79 20.15 10.22
N LEU A 98 0.04 20.82 9.40
CA LEU A 98 0.59 22.14 9.73
C LEU A 98 -0.51 23.20 9.91
N VAL A 99 -1.48 23.25 8.99
CA VAL A 99 -2.61 24.18 9.08
C VAL A 99 -3.49 23.86 10.28
N ASN A 100 -3.80 22.58 10.49
CA ASN A 100 -4.63 22.16 11.62
C ASN A 100 -3.97 22.48 12.96
N GLU A 101 -2.66 22.27 13.09
CA GLU A 101 -1.90 22.65 14.27
C GLU A 101 -1.95 24.17 14.51
N PHE A 102 -1.78 24.98 13.46
CA PHE A 102 -1.87 26.43 13.56
C PHE A 102 -3.26 26.93 14.00
N VAL A 103 -4.33 26.31 13.48
CA VAL A 103 -5.71 26.68 13.81
C VAL A 103 -6.13 26.17 15.20
N SER A 104 -5.60 25.03 15.62
CA SER A 104 -5.95 24.39 16.90
C SER A 104 -5.27 25.03 18.11
N LYS A 105 -4.20 25.82 17.90
CA LYS A 105 -3.60 26.63 18.97
C LYS A 105 -4.49 27.83 19.28
N GLU A 106 -4.73 28.09 20.57
CA GLU A 106 -5.44 29.30 21.01
C GLU A 106 -4.71 30.54 20.46
N GLN A 107 -5.39 31.28 19.59
CA GLN A 107 -4.86 32.51 19.04
C GLN A 107 -5.09 33.65 20.02
N VAL A 108 -4.16 34.61 20.08
CA VAL A 108 -4.20 35.78 20.97
C VAL A 108 -5.51 36.59 20.85
N TYR A 109 -6.22 36.48 19.73
CA TYR A 109 -7.49 37.15 19.45
C TYR A 109 -8.74 36.26 19.58
N SER A 110 -8.60 35.01 20.05
CA SER A 110 -9.75 34.11 20.25
C SER A 110 -10.76 34.68 21.26
N SER A 111 -10.27 35.42 22.26
CA SER A 111 -11.06 36.11 23.30
C SER A 111 -11.67 37.44 22.85
N THR A 112 -11.29 37.98 21.69
CA THR A 112 -11.88 39.20 21.10
C THR A 112 -13.03 38.91 20.12
N ARG A 113 -13.41 37.64 19.95
CA ARG A 113 -14.61 37.30 19.17
C ARG A 113 -15.83 37.83 19.91
N PRO A 114 -16.64 38.73 19.32
CA PRO A 114 -17.85 39.20 19.98
C PRO A 114 -18.79 38.02 20.18
N GLU A 115 -19.26 37.83 21.42
CA GLU A 115 -20.35 36.92 21.72
C GLU A 115 -21.60 37.47 21.01
N ILE A 116 -22.18 36.66 20.11
CA ILE A 116 -23.45 37.00 19.50
C ILE A 116 -24.50 36.71 20.57
N ASP A 117 -24.97 37.74 21.25
CA ASP A 117 -26.18 37.65 22.09
C ASP A 117 -27.36 37.28 21.18
N LEU A 118 -27.92 36.09 21.39
CA LEU A 118 -29.17 35.60 20.78
C LEU A 118 -30.38 36.05 21.59
#